data_AF-A0A7G2DXW3-F1
#
_entry.id   AF-A0A7G2DXW3-F1
#
_cell.length_a   1.000
_cell.length_b   1.000
_cell.length_c   1.000
_cell.angle_alpha   90.00
_cell.angle_beta   90.00
_cell.angle_gamma   90.00
#
_symmetry.space_group_name_H-M   'P 1'
#
loop_
_entity.id
_entity.type
_entity.pdbx_description
1 polymer ?
#
loop_
_entity_poly.entity_id
_entity_poly.type
_entity_poly.pdbx_seq_one_letter_code
_entity_poly.pdbx_strand_id
1 'polypeptide(L)'
;MAPVAPIPYSLADRDVQAIIEAYKEDPTNPKYAFQHLLFSVTEPQYRVKPAAVSDIMWAEAMSKLEGMDSTERERLWPQLVQGFKDLSQRLKLQDEVLVSDRDRIKTTQSNVKMLQRHLQASTFPSIERLRQKEQSLQRRMLRVMRIIEGLEGKGPGAELSRRVQSLQTISRAQANSIAAGSSLYLPGSTKIDEQSLIDMQEVLQQETEAIGRLGNVLKRDMRDMEIMVAEDTEMALDS
;
A
#
# COMPACT_ATOMS: atom_id res chain seq x y z
N MET A 1 -6.43 -11.71 85.92
CA MET A 1 -6.54 -10.64 84.91
C MET A 1 -6.62 -11.32 83.55
N ALA A 2 -7.84 -11.51 83.03
CA ALA A 2 -8.04 -12.10 81.70
C ALA A 2 -7.66 -11.05 80.63
N PRO A 3 -7.00 -11.45 79.52
CA PRO A 3 -6.64 -10.52 78.47
C PRO A 3 -7.92 -10.04 77.77
N VAL A 4 -8.13 -8.73 77.75
CA VAL A 4 -9.22 -8.08 77.01
C VAL A 4 -8.95 -8.31 75.52
N ALA A 5 -9.90 -8.95 74.83
CA ALA A 5 -9.82 -9.16 73.38
C ALA A 5 -9.77 -7.81 72.64
N PRO A 6 -8.98 -7.68 71.56
CA PRO A 6 -8.91 -6.44 70.78
C PRO A 6 -10.30 -6.05 70.26
N ILE A 7 -10.66 -4.77 70.41
CA ILE A 7 -11.91 -4.22 69.89
C ILE A 7 -11.91 -4.39 68.36
N PRO A 8 -12.96 -4.98 67.75
CA PRO A 8 -13.04 -5.07 66.30
C PRO A 8 -13.09 -3.65 65.71
N TYR A 9 -12.19 -3.36 64.77
CA TYR A 9 -12.15 -2.09 64.02
C TYR A 9 -13.56 -1.73 63.51
N SER A 10 -13.93 -0.45 63.59
CA SER A 10 -15.22 0.00 63.06
C SER A 10 -15.25 -0.20 61.53
N LEU A 11 -16.45 -0.35 60.96
CA LEU A 11 -16.61 -0.54 59.50
C LEU A 11 -15.97 0.60 58.70
N ALA A 12 -16.07 1.84 59.22
CA ALA A 12 -15.46 3.02 58.62
C ALA A 12 -13.92 2.96 58.66
N ASP A 13 -13.31 2.50 59.75
CA ASP A 13 -11.85 2.36 59.85
C ASP A 13 -11.32 1.31 58.86
N ARG A 14 -12.08 0.24 58.64
CA ARG A 14 -11.76 -0.77 57.63
C ARG A 14 -11.81 -0.20 56.21
N ASP A 15 -12.82 0.61 55.90
CA ASP A 15 -12.97 1.23 54.58
C ASP A 15 -11.87 2.26 54.30
N VAL A 16 -11.54 3.09 55.29
CA VAL A 16 -10.42 4.04 55.21
C VAL A 16 -9.10 3.29 54.99
N GLN A 17 -8.86 2.20 55.73
CA GLN A 17 -7.67 1.39 55.54
C GLN A 17 -7.63 0.72 54.15
N ALA A 18 -8.78 0.30 53.61
CA ALA A 18 -8.88 -0.25 52.26
C ALA A 18 -8.54 0.80 51.19
N ILE A 19 -8.99 2.05 51.36
CA ILE A 19 -8.64 3.16 50.46
C ILE A 19 -7.14 3.45 50.55
N ILE A 20 -6.57 3.50 51.75
CA ILE A 20 -5.13 3.72 51.96
C ILE A 20 -4.32 2.60 51.26
N GLU A 21 -4.73 1.34 51.43
CA GLU A 21 -4.12 0.20 50.73
C GLU A 21 -4.25 0.30 49.22
N ALA A 22 -5.39 0.79 48.69
CA ALA A 22 -5.60 0.92 47.24
C ALA A 22 -4.70 1.96 46.57
N TYR A 23 -4.26 2.97 47.32
CA TYR A 23 -3.37 4.04 46.83
C TYR A 23 -1.90 3.83 47.17
N LYS A 24 -1.58 2.80 47.95
CA LYS A 24 -0.20 2.49 48.32
C LYS A 24 0.55 1.88 47.14
N GLU A 25 1.42 2.67 46.53
CA GLU A 25 2.27 2.31 45.38
C GLU A 25 3.44 1.42 45.83
N ASP A 26 3.12 0.22 46.33
CA ASP A 26 4.09 -0.82 46.62
C ASP A 26 4.03 -1.89 45.51
N PRO A 27 5.17 -2.30 44.91
CA PRO A 27 5.19 -3.31 43.83
C PRO A 27 4.61 -4.68 44.22
N THR A 28 4.54 -4.96 45.52
CA THR A 28 4.02 -6.20 46.09
C THR A 28 2.56 -6.07 46.54
N ASN A 29 1.94 -4.88 46.41
CA ASN A 29 0.57 -4.66 46.84
C ASN A 29 -0.43 -5.17 45.79
N PRO A 30 -1.15 -6.27 46.05
CA PRO A 30 -2.11 -6.83 45.10
C PRO A 30 -3.42 -6.02 45.06
N LYS A 31 -3.64 -5.11 46.03
CA LYS A 31 -4.86 -4.28 46.12
C LYS A 31 -4.67 -2.89 45.51
N TYR A 32 -3.50 -2.59 44.94
CA TYR A 32 -3.26 -1.30 44.33
C TYR A 32 -4.23 -1.08 43.17
N ALA A 33 -4.99 0.02 43.21
CA ALA A 33 -6.11 0.24 42.29
C ALA A 33 -5.66 0.65 40.87
N PHE A 34 -4.47 1.24 40.72
CA PHE A 34 -3.98 1.76 39.44
C PHE A 34 -3.06 0.75 38.72
N GLN A 35 -3.48 -0.52 38.67
CA GLN A 35 -2.81 -1.56 37.89
C GLN A 35 -3.54 -1.78 36.58
N HIS A 36 -2.83 -1.61 35.47
CA HIS A 36 -3.38 -1.84 34.14
C HIS A 36 -2.42 -2.68 33.29
N LEU A 37 -2.98 -3.57 32.47
CA LEU A 37 -2.23 -4.26 31.43
C LEU A 37 -2.43 -3.52 30.12
N LEU A 38 -1.35 -2.99 29.56
CA LEU A 38 -1.35 -2.34 28.25
C LEU A 38 -0.51 -3.16 27.28
N PHE A 39 -0.93 -3.21 26.02
CA PHE A 39 -0.18 -3.93 25.00
C PHE A 39 1.01 -3.10 24.53
N SER A 40 2.17 -3.76 24.46
CA SER A 40 3.42 -3.18 23.99
C SER A 40 4.10 -4.13 23.01
N VAL A 41 4.81 -3.60 22.03
CA VAL A 41 5.59 -4.40 21.08
C VAL A 41 6.72 -5.09 21.85
N THR A 42 6.67 -6.41 21.95
CA THR A 42 7.60 -7.18 22.79
C THR A 42 8.10 -8.42 22.05
N GLU A 43 9.42 -8.57 22.02
CA GLU A 43 10.06 -9.72 21.38
C GLU A 43 9.67 -11.02 22.10
N PRO A 44 9.55 -12.16 21.37
CA PRO A 44 9.12 -13.43 21.95
C PRO A 44 9.92 -13.88 23.18
N GLN A 45 11.23 -13.57 23.21
CA GLN A 45 12.13 -13.93 24.30
C GLN A 45 11.85 -13.23 25.65
N TYR A 46 11.17 -12.08 25.63
CA TYR A 46 10.84 -11.31 26.83
C TYR A 46 9.38 -11.48 27.28
N ARG A 47 8.65 -12.40 26.64
CA ARG A 47 7.24 -12.65 26.95
C ARG A 47 7.09 -13.44 28.24
N VAL A 48 6.83 -12.73 29.32
CA VAL A 48 6.62 -13.30 30.65
C VAL A 48 5.38 -12.68 31.27
N LYS A 49 4.64 -13.48 32.05
CA LYS A 49 3.56 -12.98 32.90
C LYS A 49 4.16 -12.26 34.12
N PRO A 50 3.85 -10.97 34.37
CA PRO A 50 4.35 -10.28 35.54
C PRO A 50 3.77 -10.87 36.84
N ALA A 51 4.61 -11.06 37.85
CA ALA A 51 4.23 -11.72 39.11
C ALA A 51 3.19 -10.93 39.94
N ALA A 52 3.12 -9.61 39.77
CA ALA A 52 2.20 -8.74 40.49
C ALA A 52 0.76 -8.75 39.93
N VAL A 53 0.53 -9.44 38.80
CA VAL A 53 -0.76 -9.42 38.08
C VAL A 53 -1.62 -10.59 38.51
N SER A 54 -2.89 -10.32 38.84
CA SER A 54 -3.87 -11.37 39.16
C SER A 54 -4.19 -12.25 37.95
N ASP A 55 -4.51 -13.52 38.19
CA ASP A 55 -4.85 -14.48 37.13
C ASP A 55 -6.03 -14.03 36.27
N ILE A 56 -7.00 -13.34 36.88
CA ILE A 56 -8.19 -12.83 36.20
C ILE A 56 -7.82 -11.71 35.23
N MET A 57 -7.05 -10.71 35.69
CA MET A 57 -6.59 -9.61 34.81
C MET A 57 -5.73 -10.14 33.66
N TRP A 58 -4.88 -11.12 33.95
CA TRP A 58 -4.05 -11.75 32.92
C TRP A 58 -4.90 -12.50 31.89
N ALA A 59 -5.88 -13.31 32.33
CA ALA A 59 -6.77 -14.04 31.44
C ALA A 59 -7.60 -13.10 30.56
N GLU A 60 -8.09 -11.99 31.11
CA GLU A 60 -8.82 -10.98 30.33
C GLU A 60 -7.93 -10.33 29.26
N ALA A 61 -6.69 -9.96 29.59
CA ALA A 61 -5.76 -9.38 28.63
C ALA A 61 -5.35 -10.39 27.54
N MET A 62 -5.13 -11.65 27.90
CA MET A 62 -4.82 -12.70 26.93
C MET A 62 -6.02 -13.00 26.03
N SER A 63 -7.24 -13.03 26.56
CA SER A 63 -8.46 -13.19 25.77
C SER A 63 -8.65 -12.04 24.77
N LYS A 64 -8.34 -10.80 25.17
CA LYS A 64 -8.32 -9.65 24.25
C LYS A 64 -7.29 -9.83 23.14
N LEU A 65 -6.09 -10.32 23.47
CA LEU A 65 -5.02 -10.58 22.49
C LEU A 65 -5.39 -11.72 21.51
N GLU A 66 -6.08 -12.75 21.99
CA GLU A 66 -6.60 -13.84 21.15
C GLU A 66 -7.71 -13.38 20.21
N GLY A 67 -8.48 -12.35 20.61
CA GLY A 67 -9.48 -11.71 19.76
C GLY A 67 -8.91 -10.78 18.67
N MET A 68 -7.61 -10.45 18.73
CA MET A 68 -6.94 -9.59 17.74
C MET A 68 -6.45 -10.39 16.52
N ASP A 69 -6.14 -9.65 15.45
CA ASP A 69 -5.57 -10.16 14.21
C ASP A 69 -4.24 -10.88 14.46
N SER A 70 -3.88 -11.82 13.58
CA SER A 70 -2.66 -12.64 13.71
C SER A 70 -1.39 -11.79 13.78
N THR A 71 -1.32 -10.70 13.03
CA THR A 71 -0.19 -9.77 13.00
C THR A 71 -0.01 -9.02 14.32
N GLU A 72 -1.10 -8.65 14.97
CA GLU A 72 -1.09 -7.97 16.27
C GLU A 72 -0.75 -8.95 17.38
N ARG A 73 -1.32 -10.16 17.36
CA ARG A 73 -1.05 -11.24 18.31
C ARG A 73 0.42 -11.64 18.34
N GLU A 74 1.06 -11.66 17.19
CA GLU A 74 2.48 -12.00 17.06
C GLU A 74 3.41 -10.87 17.50
N ARG A 75 2.94 -9.62 17.55
CA ARG A 75 3.77 -8.45 17.83
C ARG A 75 3.59 -7.91 19.24
N LEU A 76 2.35 -7.92 19.73
CA LEU A 76 1.95 -7.31 20.99
C LEU A 76 2.04 -8.30 22.14
N TRP A 77 2.38 -7.79 23.32
CA TRP A 77 2.36 -8.53 24.57
C TRP A 77 1.82 -7.64 25.71
N PRO A 78 1.01 -8.18 26.64
CA PRO A 78 0.56 -7.43 27.80
C PRO A 78 1.74 -7.05 28.70
N GLN A 79 1.85 -5.75 28.99
CA GLN A 79 2.82 -5.18 29.91
C GLN A 79 2.09 -4.53 31.09
N LEU A 80 2.56 -4.81 32.30
CA LEU A 80 2.04 -4.20 33.50
C LEU A 80 2.48 -2.74 33.59
N VAL A 81 1.50 -1.87 33.84
CA VAL A 81 1.67 -0.46 34.14
C VAL A 81 1.09 -0.20 35.52
N GLN A 82 1.93 0.32 36.42
CA GLN A 82 1.54 0.65 37.78
C GLN A 82 1.56 2.17 37.98
N GLY A 83 0.39 2.74 38.23
CA GLY A 83 0.25 4.14 38.61
C GLY A 83 0.58 5.14 37.51
N PHE A 84 0.67 6.41 37.92
CA PHE A 84 0.88 7.52 37.00
C PHE A 84 2.33 7.68 36.56
N LYS A 85 3.29 7.16 37.34
CA LYS A 85 4.72 7.23 37.00
C LYS A 85 5.02 6.44 35.74
N ASP A 86 4.56 5.19 35.66
CA ASP A 86 4.74 4.34 34.48
C ASP A 86 4.00 4.90 33.26
N LEU A 87 2.78 5.42 33.46
CA LEU A 87 2.05 6.12 32.39
C LEU A 87 2.80 7.34 31.87
N SER A 88 3.40 8.14 32.76
CA SER A 88 4.19 9.31 32.37
C SER A 88 5.45 8.93 31.60
N GLN A 89 6.10 7.82 31.98
CA GLN A 89 7.24 7.29 31.23
C GLN A 89 6.81 6.79 29.85
N ARG A 90 5.68 6.10 29.77
CA ARG A 90 5.12 5.64 28.49
C ARG A 90 4.74 6.79 27.58
N LEU A 91 4.18 7.88 28.12
CA LEU A 91 3.87 9.09 27.37
C LEU A 91 5.16 9.72 26.78
N LYS A 92 6.23 9.82 27.57
CA LYS A 92 7.52 10.31 27.08
C LYS A 92 8.08 9.45 25.94
N LEU A 93 8.02 8.13 26.07
CA LEU A 93 8.44 7.21 25.01
C LEU A 93 7.59 7.37 23.74
N GLN A 94 6.28 7.60 23.89
CA GLN A 94 5.41 7.89 22.74
C GLN A 94 5.80 9.20 22.06
N ASP A 95 6.07 10.27 22.82
CA ASP A 95 6.51 11.55 22.26
C ASP A 95 7.83 11.41 21.48
N GLU A 96 8.79 10.66 22.01
CA GLU A 96 10.07 10.38 21.32
C GLU A 96 9.87 9.60 20.01
N VAL A 97 9.01 8.57 20.03
CA VAL A 97 8.68 7.78 18.83
C VAL A 97 7.96 8.64 17.79
N LEU A 98 7.03 9.50 18.20
CA LEU A 98 6.31 10.41 17.31
C LEU A 98 7.24 11.37 16.59
N VAL A 99 8.25 11.90 17.29
CA VAL A 99 9.28 12.76 16.67
C VAL A 99 10.09 11.97 15.64
N SER A 100 10.56 10.78 16.01
CA SER A 100 11.32 9.90 15.11
C SER A 100 10.52 9.53 13.85
N ASP A 101 9.26 9.13 14.01
CA ASP A 101 8.40 8.77 12.88
C ASP A 101 8.09 9.97 11.99
N ARG A 102 7.91 11.18 12.55
CA ARG A 102 7.79 12.41 11.76
C ARG A 102 9.02 12.62 10.87
N ASP A 103 10.22 12.42 11.40
CA ASP A 103 11.46 12.59 10.64
C ASP A 103 11.63 11.52 9.56
N ARG A 104 11.25 10.27 9.86
CA ARG A 104 11.23 9.17 8.88
C ARG A 104 10.26 9.46 7.74
N ILE A 105 9.04 9.91 8.04
CA ILE A 105 8.04 10.27 7.03
C ILE A 105 8.54 11.43 6.18
N LYS A 106 9.14 12.46 6.78
CA LYS A 106 9.72 13.59 6.06
C LYS A 106 10.83 13.16 5.10
N THR A 107 11.70 12.25 5.54
CA THR A 107 12.77 11.69 4.71
C THR A 107 12.19 10.89 3.53
N THR A 108 11.24 10.00 3.79
CA THR A 108 10.54 9.22 2.75
C THR A 108 9.85 10.14 1.74
N GLN A 109 9.16 11.19 2.21
CA GLN A 109 8.52 12.17 1.33
C GLN A 109 9.53 12.91 0.45
N SER A 110 10.70 13.27 0.99
CA SER A 110 11.79 13.87 0.21
C SER A 110 12.28 12.92 -0.89
N ASN A 111 12.49 11.64 -0.55
CA ASN A 111 12.92 10.62 -1.49
C ASN A 111 11.90 10.41 -2.62
N VAL A 112 10.60 10.35 -2.28
CA VAL A 112 9.52 10.26 -3.27
C VAL A 112 9.54 11.46 -4.22
N LYS A 113 9.70 12.69 -3.71
CA LYS A 113 9.80 13.89 -4.56
C LYS A 113 11.02 13.85 -5.49
N MET A 114 12.16 13.36 -5.01
CA MET A 114 13.36 13.20 -5.84
C MET A 114 13.15 12.18 -6.96
N LEU A 115 12.56 11.03 -6.62
CA LEU A 115 12.21 9.99 -7.60
C LEU A 115 11.22 10.51 -8.65
N GLN A 116 10.19 11.22 -8.23
CA GLN A 116 9.21 11.82 -9.14
C GLN A 116 9.88 12.81 -10.10
N ARG A 117 10.77 13.67 -9.60
CA ARG A 117 11.55 14.60 -10.44
C ARG A 117 12.43 13.86 -11.45
N HIS A 118 13.11 12.80 -11.01
CA HIS A 118 13.95 12.00 -11.90
C HIS A 118 13.11 11.30 -13.00
N LEU A 119 11.95 10.75 -12.64
CA LEU A 119 11.03 10.13 -13.59
C LEU A 119 10.57 11.13 -14.65
N GLN A 120 10.15 12.32 -14.23
CA GLN A 120 9.63 13.37 -15.11
C GLN A 120 10.71 14.00 -15.99
N ALA A 121 11.88 14.33 -15.43
CA ALA A 121 12.91 15.05 -16.16
C ALA A 121 13.85 14.16 -16.99
N SER A 122 14.06 12.90 -16.58
CA SER A 122 15.04 12.02 -17.21
C SER A 122 14.39 10.82 -17.89
N THR A 123 13.59 10.04 -17.14
CA THR A 123 13.10 8.75 -17.62
C THR A 123 12.09 8.92 -18.76
N PHE A 124 11.04 9.71 -18.59
CA PHE A 124 10.03 9.89 -19.65
C PHE A 124 10.61 10.50 -20.94
N PRO A 125 11.43 11.58 -20.89
CA PRO A 125 12.05 12.10 -22.09
C PRO A 125 13.02 11.11 -22.76
N SER A 126 13.72 10.28 -21.97
CA SER A 126 14.60 9.24 -22.52
C SER A 126 13.82 8.15 -23.24
N ILE A 127 12.70 7.71 -22.68
CA ILE A 127 11.80 6.74 -23.34
C ILE A 127 11.29 7.30 -24.67
N GLU A 128 10.87 8.57 -24.70
CA GLU A 128 10.38 9.20 -25.93
C GLU A 128 11.49 9.31 -26.99
N ARG A 129 12.71 9.69 -26.59
CA ARG A 129 13.88 9.71 -27.49
C ARG A 129 14.18 8.32 -28.06
N LEU A 130 14.10 7.28 -27.24
CA LEU A 130 14.32 5.90 -27.70
C LEU A 130 13.25 5.45 -28.68
N ARG A 131 11.97 5.75 -28.43
CA ARG A 131 10.87 5.47 -29.37
C ARG A 131 11.06 6.17 -30.72
N GLN A 132 11.45 7.45 -30.72
CA GLN A 132 11.74 8.18 -31.96
C GLN A 132 12.92 7.56 -32.72
N LYS A 133 13.98 7.16 -32.01
CA LYS A 133 15.13 6.49 -32.61
C LYS A 133 14.76 5.13 -33.21
N GLU A 134 13.94 4.36 -32.52
CA GLU A 134 13.40 3.09 -33.01
C GLU A 134 12.63 3.29 -34.32
N GLN A 135 11.70 4.24 -34.37
CA GLN A 135 10.95 4.56 -35.60
C GLN A 135 11.88 4.98 -36.75
N SER A 136 12.91 5.78 -36.46
CA SER A 136 13.91 6.18 -37.45
C SER A 136 14.70 4.97 -37.99
N LEU A 137 15.11 4.06 -37.11
CA LEU A 137 15.80 2.83 -37.47
C LEU A 137 14.91 1.90 -38.30
N GLN A 138 13.66 1.70 -37.90
CA GLN A 138 12.69 0.91 -38.68
C GLN A 138 12.50 1.49 -40.09
N ARG A 139 12.37 2.82 -40.23
CA ARG A 139 12.28 3.48 -41.56
C ARG A 139 13.56 3.31 -42.39
N ARG A 140 14.73 3.29 -41.76
CA ARG A 140 16.01 3.05 -42.46
C ARG A 140 16.12 1.58 -42.89
N MET A 141 15.75 0.66 -42.02
CA MET A 141 15.75 -0.78 -42.31
C MET A 141 14.81 -1.10 -43.48
N LEU A 142 13.60 -0.56 -43.49
CA LEU A 142 12.67 -0.70 -44.62
C LEU A 142 13.24 -0.15 -45.94
N ARG A 143 13.98 0.97 -45.89
CA ARG A 143 14.67 1.50 -47.09
C ARG A 143 15.76 0.56 -47.57
N VAL A 144 16.58 0.03 -46.68
CA VAL A 144 17.64 -0.92 -47.03
C VAL A 144 17.04 -2.21 -47.59
N MET A 145 16.00 -2.74 -46.95
CA MET A 145 15.29 -3.95 -47.42
C MET A 145 14.75 -3.76 -48.84
N ARG A 146 14.14 -2.61 -49.14
CA ARG A 146 13.69 -2.28 -50.51
C ARG A 146 14.83 -2.21 -51.53
N ILE A 147 15.98 -1.68 -51.14
CA ILE A 147 17.17 -1.62 -52.03
C ILE A 147 17.67 -3.05 -52.29
N ILE A 148 17.77 -3.88 -51.25
CA ILE A 148 18.20 -5.28 -51.36
C ILE A 148 17.25 -6.07 -52.27
N GLU A 149 15.94 -5.96 -52.06
CA GLU A 149 14.93 -6.61 -52.93
C GLU A 149 15.08 -6.20 -54.41
N GLY A 150 15.34 -4.92 -54.67
CA GLY A 150 15.59 -4.42 -56.02
C GLY A 150 16.90 -4.93 -56.65
N LEU A 151 17.96 -5.07 -55.85
CA LEU A 151 19.26 -5.60 -56.30
C LEU A 151 19.24 -7.13 -56.49
N GLU A 152 18.51 -7.87 -55.65
CA GLU A 152 18.39 -9.32 -55.73
C GLU A 152 17.45 -9.79 -56.87
N GLY A 153 16.82 -8.86 -57.59
CA GLY A 153 15.92 -9.18 -58.71
C GLY A 153 14.64 -9.92 -58.31
N LYS A 154 14.42 -10.13 -57.01
CA LYS A 154 13.20 -10.69 -56.43
C LYS A 154 12.18 -9.57 -56.27
N GLY A 155 11.56 -9.17 -57.38
CA GLY A 155 10.50 -8.17 -57.34
C GLY A 155 9.32 -8.68 -56.48
N PRO A 156 8.85 -7.94 -55.47
CA PRO A 156 7.57 -8.25 -54.86
C PRO A 156 6.48 -7.99 -55.91
N GLY A 157 5.86 -9.09 -56.35
CA GLY A 157 4.80 -9.11 -57.35
C GLY A 157 3.66 -8.15 -57.01
N ALA A 158 2.91 -7.78 -58.05
CA ALA A 158 1.83 -6.79 -58.11
C ALA A 158 0.88 -6.66 -56.90
N GLU A 159 0.76 -7.68 -56.05
CA GLU A 159 -0.04 -7.72 -54.82
C GLU A 159 0.36 -6.66 -53.78
N LEU A 160 1.65 -6.42 -53.55
CA LEU A 160 2.12 -5.41 -52.60
C LEU A 160 1.76 -3.98 -53.07
N SER A 161 1.88 -3.73 -54.38
CA SER A 161 1.49 -2.46 -54.99
C SER A 161 -0.01 -2.22 -54.90
N ARG A 162 -0.82 -3.27 -55.10
CA ARG A 162 -2.28 -3.21 -54.98
C ARG A 162 -2.71 -2.88 -53.55
N ARG A 163 -2.13 -3.54 -52.55
CA ARG A 163 -2.40 -3.26 -51.12
C ARG A 163 -2.03 -1.84 -50.71
N VAL A 164 -0.89 -1.31 -51.19
CA VAL A 164 -0.48 0.08 -50.91
C VAL A 164 -1.49 1.08 -51.49
N GLN A 165 -1.96 0.86 -52.73
CA GLN A 165 -2.96 1.73 -53.36
C GLN A 165 -4.31 1.69 -52.63
N SER A 166 -4.76 0.51 -52.19
CA SER A 166 -5.98 0.38 -51.38
C SER A 166 -5.88 1.15 -50.07
N LEU A 167 -4.76 1.03 -49.34
CA LEU A 167 -4.54 1.75 -48.07
C LEU A 167 -4.44 3.27 -48.26
N GLN A 168 -3.79 3.74 -49.32
CA GLN A 168 -3.73 5.18 -49.63
C GLN A 168 -5.11 5.76 -49.92
N THR A 169 -5.99 4.99 -50.59
CA THR A 169 -7.37 5.41 -50.88
C THR A 169 -8.19 5.52 -49.60
N ILE A 170 -8.06 4.55 -48.68
CA ILE A 170 -8.74 4.55 -47.37
C ILE A 170 -8.26 5.73 -46.51
N SER A 171 -6.95 5.99 -46.43
CA SER A 171 -6.40 7.09 -45.64
C SER A 171 -6.86 8.47 -46.13
N ARG A 172 -6.95 8.68 -47.45
CA ARG A 172 -7.48 9.92 -48.04
C ARG A 172 -8.96 10.13 -47.72
N ALA A 173 -9.77 9.07 -47.77
CA ALA A 173 -11.18 9.14 -47.39
C ALA A 173 -11.36 9.54 -45.91
N GLN A 174 -10.49 9.03 -45.03
CA GLN A 174 -10.55 9.30 -43.59
C GLN A 174 -10.04 10.71 -43.22
N ALA A 175 -8.99 11.21 -43.89
CA ALA A 175 -8.48 12.57 -43.68
C ALA A 175 -9.50 13.66 -44.04
N ASN A 176 -10.32 13.41 -45.07
CA ASN A 176 -11.40 14.33 -45.47
C ASN A 176 -12.60 14.31 -44.52
N SER A 177 -12.74 13.29 -43.65
CA SER A 177 -13.81 13.18 -42.66
C SER A 177 -13.49 13.91 -41.35
N ILE A 178 -12.22 13.99 -40.95
CA ILE A 178 -11.79 14.53 -39.64
C ILE A 178 -11.74 16.07 -39.64
N ALA A 179 -11.61 16.71 -40.81
CA ALA A 179 -11.55 18.17 -40.94
C ALA A 179 -12.87 18.91 -40.61
N ALA A 180 -14.00 18.20 -40.53
CA ALA A 180 -15.31 18.80 -40.28
C ALA A 180 -15.70 18.90 -38.78
N GLY A 181 -14.85 18.44 -37.85
CA GLY A 181 -15.28 18.13 -36.49
C GLY A 181 -14.46 18.69 -35.33
N SER A 182 -13.66 19.75 -35.50
CA SER A 182 -12.85 20.25 -34.38
C SER A 182 -13.00 21.74 -34.10
N SER A 183 -13.32 22.01 -32.83
CA SER A 183 -13.09 23.23 -32.04
C SER A 183 -14.27 24.21 -31.90
N LEU A 184 -15.14 23.91 -30.91
CA LEU A 184 -15.72 24.95 -30.07
C LEU A 184 -15.12 24.81 -28.66
N TYR A 185 -14.28 25.76 -28.26
CA TYR A 185 -13.98 25.97 -26.85
C TYR A 185 -15.15 26.72 -26.21
N LEU A 186 -15.77 26.13 -25.18
CA LEU A 186 -16.72 26.85 -24.33
C LEU A 186 -15.96 27.52 -23.17
N PRO A 187 -16.10 28.84 -22.96
CA PRO A 187 -15.55 29.53 -21.79
C PRO A 187 -16.58 29.47 -20.65
N GLY A 188 -16.19 28.90 -19.51
CA GLY A 188 -17.06 28.87 -18.33
C GLY A 188 -16.46 28.10 -17.17
N SER A 189 -15.51 28.70 -16.46
CA SER A 189 -15.01 28.18 -15.18
C SER A 189 -16.01 28.52 -14.08
N THR A 190 -16.91 27.58 -13.77
CA THR A 190 -17.55 27.55 -12.46
C THR A 190 -16.54 26.98 -11.46
N LYS A 191 -16.49 27.56 -10.26
CA LYS A 191 -15.63 27.04 -9.18
C LYS A 191 -16.10 25.63 -8.86
N ILE A 192 -15.32 24.64 -9.27
CA ILE A 192 -15.57 23.25 -8.91
C ILE A 192 -15.32 23.15 -7.41
N ASP A 193 -16.27 22.53 -6.71
CA ASP A 193 -16.17 22.28 -5.27
C ASP A 193 -14.97 21.37 -4.98
N GLU A 194 -14.10 21.79 -4.05
CA GLU A 194 -12.83 21.13 -3.75
C GLU A 194 -13.04 19.72 -3.21
N GLN A 195 -14.12 19.50 -2.45
CA GLN A 195 -14.45 18.19 -1.90
C GLN A 195 -14.90 17.23 -3.01
N SER A 196 -15.74 17.71 -3.92
CA SER A 196 -16.14 16.97 -5.12
C SER A 196 -14.94 16.61 -6.03
N LEU A 197 -13.88 17.43 -6.06
CA LEU A 197 -12.63 17.11 -6.78
C LEU A 197 -11.83 15.99 -6.12
N ILE A 198 -11.75 15.98 -4.78
CA ILE A 198 -11.06 14.95 -4.02
C ILE A 198 -11.78 13.60 -4.20
N ASP A 199 -13.11 13.58 -4.09
CA ASP A 199 -13.91 12.38 -4.27
C ASP A 199 -13.76 11.83 -5.70
N MET A 200 -13.78 12.71 -6.72
CA MET A 200 -13.51 12.31 -8.10
C MET A 200 -12.08 11.80 -8.30
N GLN A 201 -11.09 12.41 -7.65
CA GLN A 201 -9.70 11.94 -7.69
C GLN A 201 -9.57 10.53 -7.08
N GLU A 202 -10.27 10.25 -5.97
CA GLU A 202 -10.31 8.93 -5.36
C GLU A 202 -10.92 7.89 -6.29
N VAL A 203 -12.08 8.18 -6.88
CA VAL A 203 -12.74 7.29 -7.84
C VAL A 203 -11.85 7.03 -9.06
N LEU A 204 -11.24 8.07 -9.63
CA LEU A 204 -10.32 7.91 -10.76
C LEU A 204 -9.09 7.08 -10.41
N GLN A 205 -8.62 7.17 -9.17
CA GLN A 205 -7.50 6.36 -8.70
C GLN A 205 -7.90 4.88 -8.54
N GLN A 206 -9.08 4.61 -7.99
CA GLN A 206 -9.64 3.26 -7.91
C GLN A 206 -9.85 2.65 -9.31
N GLU A 207 -10.42 3.40 -10.24
CA GLU A 207 -10.60 2.97 -11.64
C GLU A 207 -9.26 2.68 -12.32
N THR A 208 -8.25 3.54 -12.11
CA THR A 208 -6.92 3.32 -12.67
C THR A 208 -6.29 2.03 -12.14
N GLU A 209 -6.47 1.74 -10.84
CA GLU A 209 -5.98 0.50 -10.23
C GLU A 209 -6.73 -0.73 -10.75
N ALA A 210 -8.05 -0.65 -10.87
CA ALA A 210 -8.89 -1.72 -11.42
C ALA A 210 -8.53 -2.05 -12.87
N ILE A 211 -8.35 -1.02 -13.72
CA ILE A 211 -7.89 -1.17 -15.10
C ILE A 211 -6.49 -1.80 -15.13
N GLY A 212 -5.59 -1.40 -14.22
CA GLY A 212 -4.26 -2.01 -14.09
C GLY A 212 -4.33 -3.50 -13.77
N ARG A 213 -5.21 -3.91 -12.85
CA ARG A 213 -5.45 -5.32 -12.49
C ARG A 213 -6.02 -6.12 -13.68
N LEU A 214 -7.05 -5.60 -14.34
CA LEU A 214 -7.63 -6.23 -15.54
C LEU A 214 -6.60 -6.37 -16.66
N GLY A 215 -5.77 -5.35 -16.87
CA GLY A 215 -4.70 -5.40 -17.87
C GLY A 215 -3.66 -6.49 -17.58
N ASN A 216 -3.36 -6.78 -16.31
CA ASN A 216 -2.47 -7.87 -15.94
C ASN A 216 -3.10 -9.25 -16.14
N VAL A 217 -4.39 -9.40 -15.84
CA VAL A 217 -5.15 -10.64 -16.12
C VAL A 217 -5.18 -10.91 -17.62
N LEU A 218 -5.57 -9.93 -18.44
CA LEU A 218 -5.62 -10.09 -19.90
C LEU A 218 -4.25 -10.45 -20.50
N LYS A 219 -3.16 -9.88 -19.97
CA LYS A 219 -1.80 -10.26 -20.41
C LYS A 219 -1.45 -11.71 -20.07
N ARG A 220 -1.96 -12.22 -18.94
CA ARG A 220 -1.79 -13.61 -18.55
C ARG A 220 -2.62 -14.51 -19.45
N ASP A 221 -3.90 -14.20 -19.62
CA ASP A 221 -4.81 -14.97 -20.47
C ASP A 221 -4.32 -15.03 -21.91
N MET A 222 -3.77 -13.92 -22.43
CA MET A 222 -3.18 -13.89 -23.78
C MET A 222 -1.98 -14.81 -23.90
N ARG A 223 -1.12 -14.87 -22.87
CA ARG A 223 -0.01 -15.82 -22.82
C ARG A 223 -0.49 -17.26 -22.73
N ASP A 224 -1.50 -17.53 -21.91
CA ASP A 224 -2.05 -18.87 -21.75
C ASP A 224 -2.71 -19.34 -23.05
N MET A 225 -3.38 -18.45 -23.80
CA MET A 225 -3.85 -18.72 -25.16
C MET A 225 -2.72 -19.01 -26.14
N GLU A 226 -1.63 -18.24 -26.11
CA GLU A 226 -0.45 -18.49 -26.97
C GLU A 226 0.16 -19.87 -26.70
N ILE A 227 0.18 -20.32 -25.44
CA ILE A 227 0.67 -21.66 -25.06
C ILE A 227 -0.26 -22.75 -25.58
N MET A 228 -1.58 -22.64 -25.35
CA MET A 228 -2.54 -23.64 -25.83
C MET A 228 -2.51 -23.77 -27.36
N VAL A 229 -2.43 -22.65 -28.08
CA VAL A 229 -2.34 -22.65 -29.55
C VAL A 229 -1.03 -23.29 -30.03
N ALA A 230 0.09 -23.06 -29.31
CA ALA A 230 1.36 -23.68 -29.64
C ALA A 230 1.33 -25.21 -29.42
N GLU A 231 0.77 -25.68 -28.31
CA GLU A 231 0.62 -27.11 -28.00
C GLU A 231 -0.25 -27.84 -29.04
N ASP A 232 -1.37 -27.23 -29.46
CA ASP A 232 -2.24 -27.78 -30.50
C ASP A 232 -1.52 -27.88 -31.87
N THR A 233 -0.63 -26.92 -32.18
CA THR A 233 0.17 -26.97 -33.42
C THR A 233 1.30 -28.00 -33.38
N GLU A 234 1.92 -28.27 -32.23
CA GLU A 234 2.91 -29.34 -32.09
C GLU A 234 2.26 -30.73 -32.24
N MET A 235 1.08 -30.94 -31.64
CA MET A 235 0.35 -32.21 -31.80
C MET A 235 -0.14 -32.47 -33.24
N ALA A 236 -0.37 -31.42 -34.02
CA ALA A 236 -0.75 -31.55 -35.44
C ALA A 236 0.43 -31.82 -36.39
N LEU A 237 1.67 -31.61 -35.95
CA LEU A 237 2.88 -31.86 -36.74
C LEU A 237 3.52 -33.23 -36.45
N ASP A 238 3.15 -33.87 -35.34
CA ASP A 238 3.60 -35.20 -34.92
C ASP A 238 2.63 -36.36 -35.29
N SER A 239 1.54 -36.07 -36.04
CA SER A 239 0.58 -37.04 -36.61
C SER A 239 0.68 -37.14 -38.13
#